data_AF-A0A368PNI0-F1
#
_entry.id   AF-A0A368PNI0-F1
#
_cell.length_a   1.000
_cell.length_b   1.000
_cell.length_c   1.000
_cell.angle_alpha   90.00
_cell.angle_beta   90.00
_cell.angle_gamma   90.00
#
_symmetry.space_group_name_H-M   'P 1'
#
loop_
_entity.id
_entity.type
_entity.pdbx_description
1 polymer ?
#
loop_
_entity_poly.entity_id
_entity_poly.type
_entity_poly.pdbx_seq_one_letter_code
_entity_poly.pdbx_strand_id
1 'polypeptide(L)'
;MRSVFSRMDELLQQSNEWMELVIPAASRNWIRRLIKAIVIDTLHCKWGYIPPQNLGCSATVAVARGSRVTVGNVGSCRCVASRNGQAIQLSTDHIPRNRGERRRIQRAGGTLELDKYVAVEALRGPGYRAYRGILATSRAIGSFVFKQNKNLPPEEQLVICNPDIHSMEITDDVEFLVIANCGVWLYMTSQGVVDFVHEQLGSGETDLRVICQRLVRRVQPARPDATAMLIQFKHAAPDAAEGSEDSDDQEIKSDAGDEGQQPSAPDRETVSRALEFVRSKQREHKGENLSGATAQSSSLRRRMPS
;
A
#
# COMPACT_ATOMS: atom_id res chain seq x y z
N MET A 1 18.35 -11.57 -21.08
CA MET A 1 18.38 -11.12 -19.67
C MET A 1 16.94 -11.11 -19.19
N ARG A 2 16.55 -11.95 -18.21
CA ARG A 2 15.20 -11.89 -17.65
C ARG A 2 15.08 -10.61 -16.81
N SER A 3 13.97 -9.88 -16.96
CA SER A 3 13.69 -8.70 -16.14
C SER A 3 13.55 -9.14 -14.68
N VAL A 4 14.31 -8.54 -13.76
CA VAL A 4 14.25 -8.86 -12.30
C VAL A 4 12.83 -8.70 -11.74
N PHE A 5 11.99 -7.92 -12.42
CA PHE A 5 10.62 -7.61 -11.99
C PHE A 5 9.61 -8.72 -12.28
N SER A 6 9.80 -9.53 -13.34
CA SER A 6 8.93 -10.70 -13.59
C SER A 6 9.08 -11.75 -12.50
N ARG A 7 10.22 -11.76 -11.80
CA ARG A 7 10.48 -12.65 -10.67
C ARG A 7 9.39 -12.57 -9.59
N MET A 8 8.82 -11.40 -9.32
CA MET A 8 7.78 -11.27 -8.28
C MET A 8 6.52 -12.07 -8.64
N ASP A 9 6.07 -11.94 -9.89
CA ASP A 9 4.94 -12.70 -10.43
C ASP A 9 5.30 -14.19 -10.61
N GLU A 10 6.52 -14.51 -11.00
CA GLU A 10 7.01 -15.90 -11.11
C GLU A 10 7.01 -16.59 -9.73
N LEU A 11 7.49 -15.93 -8.68
CA LEU A 11 7.47 -16.43 -7.31
C LEU A 11 6.02 -16.62 -6.80
N LEU A 12 5.14 -15.68 -7.15
CA LEU A 12 3.69 -15.77 -6.87
C LEU A 12 2.97 -16.84 -7.70
N GLN A 13 3.58 -17.41 -8.74
CA GLN A 13 3.05 -18.56 -9.47
C GLN A 13 3.59 -19.88 -8.96
N GLN A 14 4.83 -19.87 -8.44
CA GLN A 14 5.58 -21.07 -8.09
C GLN A 14 5.39 -21.54 -6.64
N SER A 15 4.89 -20.70 -5.73
CA SER A 15 5.03 -21.00 -4.30
C SER A 15 3.78 -20.79 -3.43
N ASN A 16 3.59 -21.72 -2.50
CA ASN A 16 2.79 -21.55 -1.29
C ASN A 16 3.53 -20.71 -0.22
N GLU A 17 4.69 -20.09 -0.52
CA GLU A 17 5.56 -19.41 0.46
C GLU A 17 4.84 -18.27 1.20
N TRP A 18 3.85 -17.62 0.56
CA TRP A 18 3.00 -16.64 1.22
C TRP A 18 2.22 -17.22 2.43
N MET A 19 1.94 -18.53 2.47
CA MET A 19 1.34 -19.18 3.63
C MET A 19 2.30 -19.31 4.82
N GLU A 20 3.61 -19.36 4.58
CA GLU A 20 4.60 -19.40 5.67
C GLU A 20 4.61 -18.09 6.48
N LEU A 21 4.34 -16.96 5.82
CA LEU A 21 4.21 -15.64 6.45
C LEU A 21 2.88 -15.45 7.20
N VAL A 22 1.84 -16.20 6.84
CA VAL A 22 0.51 -16.14 7.49
C VAL A 22 0.46 -16.97 8.79
N ILE A 23 1.45 -17.83 9.04
CA ILE A 23 1.60 -18.55 10.32
C ILE A 23 2.44 -17.68 11.27
N PRO A 24 1.86 -17.05 12.30
CA PRO A 24 2.64 -16.28 13.24
C PRO A 24 3.58 -17.24 13.99
N ALA A 25 4.88 -16.93 14.04
CA ALA A 25 5.88 -17.69 14.78
C ALA A 25 5.62 -17.75 16.32
N ALA A 26 4.54 -17.12 16.80
CA ALA A 26 4.26 -16.89 18.22
C ALA A 26 3.39 -17.96 18.92
N SER A 27 3.03 -19.09 18.28
CA SER A 27 2.25 -20.15 18.95
C SER A 27 3.14 -21.28 19.50
N ARG A 28 3.31 -21.29 20.84
CA ARG A 28 4.12 -22.24 21.63
C ARG A 28 3.67 -23.71 21.61
N ASN A 29 2.60 -24.08 20.90
CA ASN A 29 2.03 -25.43 20.98
C ASN A 29 2.50 -26.32 19.82
N TRP A 30 3.69 -26.91 19.96
CA TRP A 30 4.31 -27.83 19.01
C TRP A 30 3.41 -29.04 18.67
N ILE A 31 2.60 -29.52 19.62
CA ILE A 31 1.63 -30.62 19.43
C ILE A 31 0.54 -30.23 18.42
N ARG A 32 0.07 -28.98 18.44
CA ARG A 32 -0.91 -28.49 17.45
C ARG A 32 -0.28 -28.33 16.06
N ARG A 33 1.03 -28.03 15.99
CA ARG A 33 1.77 -28.00 14.72
C ARG A 33 1.92 -29.40 14.15
N LEU A 34 2.25 -30.39 14.98
CA LEU A 34 2.39 -31.79 14.56
C LEU A 34 1.06 -32.38 14.09
N ILE A 35 -0.03 -32.15 14.84
CA ILE A 35 -1.37 -32.62 14.46
C ILE A 35 -1.84 -31.93 13.16
N LYS A 36 -1.64 -30.61 13.01
CA LYS A 36 -1.96 -29.93 11.74
C LYS A 36 -1.07 -30.37 10.59
N ALA A 37 0.22 -30.60 10.82
CA ALA A 37 1.14 -31.09 9.82
C ALA A 37 0.73 -32.49 9.34
N ILE A 38 0.44 -33.41 10.26
CA ILE A 38 -0.04 -34.76 9.94
C ILE A 38 -1.41 -34.71 9.23
N VAL A 39 -2.33 -33.85 9.66
CA VAL A 39 -3.63 -33.70 9.01
C VAL A 39 -3.49 -33.10 7.60
N ILE A 40 -2.60 -32.14 7.39
CA ILE A 40 -2.29 -31.55 6.06
C ILE A 40 -1.57 -32.57 5.16
N ASP A 41 -0.68 -33.37 5.72
CA ASP A 41 0.11 -34.39 5.01
C ASP A 41 -0.69 -35.68 4.74
N THR A 42 -1.72 -35.98 5.55
CA THR A 42 -2.59 -37.16 5.35
C THR A 42 -3.81 -36.82 4.49
N LEU A 43 -4.38 -35.62 4.64
CA LEU A 43 -5.34 -35.06 3.69
C LEU A 43 -4.59 -34.35 2.58
N HIS A 44 -3.78 -35.10 1.81
CA HIS A 44 -3.27 -34.70 0.48
C HIS A 44 -4.46 -34.43 -0.46
N CYS A 45 -5.14 -33.34 -0.15
CA CYS A 45 -6.01 -32.60 -0.98
C CYS A 45 -5.05 -32.07 -2.04
N LYS A 46 -5.04 -32.74 -3.21
CA LYS A 46 -4.36 -32.35 -4.46
C LYS A 46 -4.88 -31.01 -4.99
N TRP A 47 -5.09 -30.01 -4.13
CA TRP A 47 -5.25 -28.64 -4.55
C TRP A 47 -3.83 -28.11 -4.71
N GLY A 48 -3.25 -28.36 -5.88
CA GLY A 48 -2.05 -27.64 -6.29
C GLY A 48 -2.29 -26.14 -6.10
N TYR A 49 -1.28 -25.41 -5.66
CA TYR A 49 -1.38 -23.96 -5.46
C TYR A 49 -1.99 -23.31 -6.71
N ILE A 50 -3.14 -22.67 -6.54
CA ILE A 50 -3.77 -21.89 -7.60
C ILE A 50 -3.34 -20.45 -7.36
N PRO A 51 -2.45 -19.88 -8.19
CA PRO A 51 -2.04 -18.50 -8.02
C PRO A 51 -3.25 -17.56 -8.17
N PRO A 52 -3.23 -16.40 -7.50
CA PRO A 52 -4.34 -15.45 -7.50
C PRO A 52 -4.67 -14.94 -8.91
N GLN A 53 -5.62 -15.60 -9.59
CA GLN A 53 -5.95 -15.30 -10.99
C GLN A 53 -6.55 -13.90 -11.14
N ASN A 54 -7.49 -13.56 -10.26
CA ASN A 54 -8.26 -12.32 -10.33
C ASN A 54 -7.83 -11.27 -9.28
N LEU A 55 -6.99 -11.66 -8.32
CA LEU A 55 -6.51 -10.76 -7.28
C LEU A 55 -5.15 -10.20 -7.67
N GLY A 56 -4.94 -8.92 -7.41
CA GLY A 56 -3.66 -8.27 -7.59
C GLY A 56 -3.58 -7.01 -6.75
N CYS A 57 -2.38 -6.47 -6.64
CA CYS A 57 -2.13 -5.26 -5.87
C CYS A 57 -1.26 -4.27 -6.65
N SER A 58 -1.44 -3.00 -6.31
CA SER A 58 -0.47 -1.96 -6.65
C SER A 58 0.61 -1.92 -5.57
N ALA A 59 1.82 -1.54 -5.94
CA ALA A 59 2.93 -1.36 -5.01
C ALA A 59 3.70 -0.08 -5.35
N THR A 60 3.88 0.78 -4.36
CA THR A 60 4.79 1.92 -4.44
C THR A 60 5.77 1.79 -3.29
N VAL A 61 7.06 1.73 -3.60
CA VAL A 61 8.14 1.53 -2.62
C VAL A 61 9.11 2.69 -2.76
N ALA A 62 9.43 3.34 -1.64
CA ALA A 62 10.49 4.33 -1.54
C ALA A 62 11.63 3.76 -0.70
N VAL A 63 12.84 3.79 -1.24
CA VAL A 63 14.08 3.40 -0.55
C VAL A 63 14.92 4.65 -0.40
N ALA A 64 15.12 5.09 0.84
CA ALA A 64 16.03 6.17 1.19
C ALA A 64 17.38 5.58 1.62
N ARG A 65 18.47 6.06 1.02
CA ARG A 65 19.85 5.68 1.36
C ARG A 65 20.75 6.91 1.25
N GLY A 66 21.35 7.34 2.36
CA GLY A 66 22.10 8.59 2.41
C GLY A 66 21.21 9.76 2.00
N SER A 67 21.74 10.65 1.14
CA SER A 67 21.02 11.78 0.56
C SER A 67 20.20 11.43 -0.68
N ARG A 68 19.83 10.16 -0.91
CA ARG A 68 19.07 9.77 -2.11
C ARG A 68 17.82 8.97 -1.76
N VAL A 69 16.71 9.32 -2.40
CA VAL A 69 15.49 8.52 -2.41
C VAL A 69 15.28 7.90 -3.80
N THR A 70 15.00 6.60 -3.84
CA THR A 70 14.65 5.86 -5.05
C THR A 70 13.26 5.28 -4.89
N VAL A 71 12.36 5.60 -5.82
CA VAL A 71 10.95 5.20 -5.78
C VAL A 71 10.66 4.28 -6.95
N GLY A 72 10.15 3.08 -6.66
CA GLY A 72 9.60 2.16 -7.64
C GLY A 72 8.08 2.11 -7.52
N ASN A 73 7.37 2.26 -8.64
CA ASN A 73 5.90 2.18 -8.67
C ASN A 73 5.40 1.13 -9.65
N VAL A 74 4.43 0.32 -9.23
CA VAL A 74 3.62 -0.59 -10.04
C VAL A 74 2.15 -0.36 -9.67
N GLY A 75 1.44 0.45 -10.43
CA GLY A 75 -0.02 0.56 -10.34
C GLY A 75 -0.50 2.00 -10.26
N SER A 76 -1.66 2.23 -9.67
CA SER A 76 -2.31 3.55 -9.62
C SER A 76 -2.05 4.31 -8.31
N CYS A 77 -1.15 3.81 -7.47
CA CYS A 77 -0.60 4.56 -6.34
C CYS A 77 0.40 5.61 -6.83
N ARG A 78 0.64 6.63 -6.01
CA ARG A 78 1.56 7.74 -6.31
C ARG A 78 2.35 8.15 -5.08
N CYS A 79 3.60 8.51 -5.35
CA CYS A 79 4.58 9.08 -4.46
C CYS A 79 4.93 10.50 -4.92
N VAL A 80 4.86 11.47 -4.02
CA VAL A 80 5.08 12.90 -4.24
C VAL A 80 6.00 13.43 -3.15
N ALA A 81 7.06 14.14 -3.53
CA ALA A 81 7.88 14.91 -2.62
C ALA A 81 7.40 16.37 -2.58
N SER A 82 7.49 16.99 -1.41
CA SER A 82 7.43 18.45 -1.29
C SER A 82 8.84 19.01 -1.34
N ARG A 83 9.07 19.97 -2.23
CA ARG A 83 10.32 20.70 -2.34
C ARG A 83 10.03 22.20 -2.41
N ASN A 84 10.43 22.96 -1.38
CA ASN A 84 10.07 24.38 -1.21
C ASN A 84 8.56 24.64 -1.43
N GLY A 85 7.70 23.82 -0.82
CA GLY A 85 6.25 23.93 -0.99
C GLY A 85 5.69 23.42 -2.33
N GLN A 86 6.54 22.99 -3.27
CA GLN A 86 6.09 22.51 -4.58
C GLN A 86 6.05 20.99 -4.65
N ALA A 87 4.99 20.45 -5.24
CA ALA A 87 4.81 19.02 -5.43
C ALA A 87 5.65 18.49 -6.60
N ILE A 88 6.62 17.63 -6.27
CA ILE A 88 7.44 16.89 -7.24
C ILE A 88 6.99 15.43 -7.23
N GLN A 89 6.38 15.00 -8.32
CA GLN A 89 5.93 13.62 -8.46
C GLN A 89 7.11 12.68 -8.73
N LEU A 90 7.36 11.72 -7.84
CA LEU A 90 8.47 10.76 -7.89
C LEU A 90 8.04 9.36 -8.38
N SER A 91 6.89 9.27 -9.05
CA SER A 91 6.36 8.00 -9.56
C SER A 91 5.45 8.26 -10.75
N THR A 92 5.27 7.27 -11.61
CA THR A 92 4.34 7.38 -12.73
C THR A 92 3.12 6.52 -12.45
N ASP A 93 1.93 7.14 -12.39
CA ASP A 93 0.67 6.42 -12.21
C ASP A 93 0.40 5.53 -13.43
N HIS A 94 0.18 4.24 -13.22
CA HIS A 94 -0.09 3.29 -14.29
C HIS A 94 -1.60 3.18 -14.57
N ILE A 95 -2.11 4.14 -15.33
CA ILE A 95 -3.52 4.23 -15.72
C ILE A 95 -3.67 3.86 -17.20
N PRO A 96 -4.70 3.09 -17.60
CA PRO A 96 -4.92 2.69 -18.99
C PRO A 96 -4.92 3.85 -20.01
N ARG A 97 -5.32 5.06 -19.61
CA ARG A 97 -5.35 6.25 -20.48
C ARG A 97 -3.95 6.68 -20.94
N ASN A 98 -2.90 6.39 -20.18
CA ASN A 98 -1.54 6.82 -20.50
C ASN A 98 -1.11 6.28 -21.86
N ARG A 99 -0.44 7.13 -22.67
CA ARG A 99 -0.12 6.79 -24.06
C ARG A 99 0.71 5.50 -24.22
N GLY A 100 1.68 5.26 -23.32
CA GLY A 100 2.47 4.03 -23.31
C GLY A 100 1.62 2.81 -22.98
N GLU A 101 0.92 2.87 -21.85
CA GLU A 101 0.05 1.81 -21.35
C GLU A 101 -1.06 1.46 -22.34
N ARG A 102 -1.74 2.47 -22.89
CA ARG A 102 -2.79 2.32 -23.91
C ARG A 102 -2.29 1.55 -25.12
N ARG A 103 -1.11 1.91 -25.66
CA ARG A 103 -0.53 1.23 -26.82
C ARG A 103 -0.20 -0.22 -26.50
N ARG A 104 0.34 -0.52 -25.32
CA ARG A 104 0.61 -1.90 -24.89
C ARG A 104 -0.69 -2.70 -24.78
N ILE A 105 -1.70 -2.17 -24.08
CA ILE A 105 -3.01 -2.82 -23.90
C ILE A 105 -3.66 -3.12 -25.26
N GLN A 106 -3.64 -2.17 -26.19
CA GLN A 106 -4.20 -2.36 -27.54
C GLN A 106 -3.45 -3.43 -28.34
N ARG A 107 -2.11 -3.44 -28.29
CA ARG A 107 -1.29 -4.50 -28.93
C ARG A 107 -1.57 -5.88 -28.34
N ALA A 108 -1.87 -5.93 -27.03
CA ALA A 108 -2.24 -7.15 -26.34
C ALA A 108 -3.69 -7.61 -26.60
N GLY A 109 -4.45 -6.90 -27.46
CA GLY A 109 -5.84 -7.22 -27.81
C GLY A 109 -6.89 -6.64 -26.87
N GLY A 110 -6.49 -5.73 -25.97
CA GLY A 110 -7.39 -5.06 -25.04
C GLY A 110 -8.00 -3.78 -25.61
N THR A 111 -9.22 -3.46 -25.17
CA THR A 111 -9.90 -2.20 -25.50
C THR A 111 -9.88 -1.24 -24.30
N LEU A 112 -10.01 0.05 -24.57
CA LEU A 112 -10.25 1.05 -23.53
C LEU A 112 -11.70 1.52 -23.62
N GLU A 113 -12.34 1.59 -22.47
CA GLU A 113 -13.71 2.06 -22.32
C GLU A 113 -13.74 3.24 -21.36
N LEU A 114 -14.66 4.17 -21.63
CA LEU A 114 -14.88 5.33 -20.78
C LEU A 114 -15.57 4.87 -19.49
N ASP A 115 -14.97 5.19 -18.34
CA ASP A 115 -15.59 4.97 -17.05
C ASP A 115 -16.53 6.14 -16.74
N LYS A 116 -17.83 5.91 -16.89
CA LYS A 116 -18.88 6.89 -16.61
C LYS A 116 -19.08 7.17 -15.12
N TYR A 117 -18.55 6.31 -14.24
CA TYR A 117 -18.81 6.35 -12.80
C TYR A 117 -17.59 6.83 -11.99
N VAL A 118 -16.41 6.92 -12.62
CA VAL A 118 -15.21 7.48 -12.01
C VAL A 118 -14.90 8.80 -12.72
N ALA A 119 -15.49 9.89 -12.23
CA ALA A 119 -14.92 11.21 -12.45
C ALA A 119 -13.68 11.31 -11.55
N VAL A 120 -12.51 11.52 -12.15
CA VAL A 120 -11.31 11.79 -11.36
C VAL A 120 -11.26 13.29 -11.15
N GLU A 121 -11.75 13.74 -9.99
CA GLU A 121 -11.83 15.16 -9.66
C GLU A 121 -10.45 15.84 -9.75
N ALA A 122 -9.41 15.14 -9.30
CA ALA A 122 -8.02 15.58 -9.42
C ALA A 122 -7.50 15.69 -10.87
N LEU A 123 -8.05 14.91 -11.82
CA LEU A 123 -7.63 14.92 -13.23
C LEU A 123 -8.60 15.70 -14.14
N ARG A 124 -9.64 16.34 -13.56
CA ARG A 124 -10.67 17.12 -14.28
C ARG A 124 -11.18 16.42 -15.54
N GLY A 125 -11.46 15.12 -15.46
CA GLY A 125 -11.85 14.35 -16.64
C GLY A 125 -12.41 12.96 -16.35
N PRO A 126 -12.96 12.30 -17.39
CA PRO A 126 -13.54 10.98 -17.26
C PRO A 126 -12.44 9.93 -17.00
N GLY A 127 -12.73 8.99 -16.10
CA GLY A 127 -11.93 7.80 -15.90
C GLY A 127 -11.94 6.88 -17.14
N TYR A 128 -10.98 5.99 -17.22
CA TYR A 128 -10.91 4.97 -18.28
C TYR A 128 -10.60 3.62 -17.67
N ARG A 129 -11.23 2.57 -18.21
CA ARG A 129 -10.94 1.18 -17.86
C ARG A 129 -10.48 0.40 -19.08
N ALA A 130 -9.58 -0.54 -18.86
CA ALA A 130 -9.11 -1.46 -19.89
C ALA A 130 -9.87 -2.78 -19.86
N TYR A 131 -9.83 -3.50 -20.99
CA TYR A 131 -10.36 -4.85 -21.16
C TYR A 131 -11.83 -4.97 -20.72
N ARG A 132 -12.75 -4.55 -21.60
CA ARG A 132 -14.21 -4.63 -21.37
C ARG A 132 -14.68 -3.91 -20.10
N GLY A 133 -14.02 -2.80 -19.76
CA GLY A 133 -14.38 -2.01 -18.60
C GLY A 133 -14.01 -2.64 -17.25
N ILE A 134 -13.19 -3.68 -17.21
CA ILE A 134 -12.88 -4.39 -15.96
C ILE A 134 -11.70 -3.75 -15.21
N LEU A 135 -10.63 -3.39 -15.94
CA LEU A 135 -9.35 -3.00 -15.33
C LEU A 135 -9.23 -1.48 -15.13
N ALA A 136 -9.11 -1.04 -13.87
CA ALA A 136 -8.86 0.38 -13.54
C ALA A 136 -7.37 0.78 -13.55
N THR A 137 -6.46 -0.19 -13.40
CA THR A 137 -5.00 -0.01 -13.47
C THR A 137 -4.43 -0.78 -14.66
N SER A 138 -3.35 -0.29 -15.25
CA SER A 138 -2.65 -0.97 -16.34
C SER A 138 -1.50 -1.85 -15.85
N ARG A 139 -1.01 -1.66 -14.62
CA ARG A 139 0.04 -2.49 -14.02
C ARG A 139 -0.37 -2.95 -12.63
N ALA A 140 -0.01 -4.18 -12.29
CA ALA A 140 -0.28 -4.78 -10.99
C ALA A 140 0.61 -6.00 -10.79
N ILE A 141 0.91 -6.31 -9.53
CA ILE A 141 1.47 -7.60 -9.12
C ILE A 141 0.31 -8.59 -8.98
N GLY A 142 0.46 -9.82 -9.49
CA GLY A 142 -0.65 -10.78 -9.58
C GLY A 142 -1.56 -10.51 -10.78
N SER A 143 -2.88 -10.63 -10.61
CA SER A 143 -3.88 -10.45 -11.68
C SER A 143 -3.59 -11.33 -12.91
N PHE A 144 -3.22 -12.59 -12.66
CA PHE A 144 -2.69 -13.48 -13.67
C PHE A 144 -3.63 -13.78 -14.84
N VAL A 145 -4.94 -13.64 -14.66
CA VAL A 145 -5.93 -13.79 -15.75
C VAL A 145 -5.65 -12.84 -16.92
N PHE A 146 -5.00 -11.70 -16.67
CA PHE A 146 -4.63 -10.71 -17.70
C PHE A 146 -3.18 -10.86 -18.20
N LYS A 147 -2.49 -11.95 -17.81
CA LYS A 147 -1.09 -12.24 -18.12
C LYS A 147 -0.91 -13.59 -18.84
N GLN A 148 -1.96 -14.11 -19.47
CA GLN A 148 -1.99 -15.47 -20.03
C GLN A 148 -1.77 -15.52 -21.54
N ASN A 149 -1.46 -14.40 -22.21
CA ASN A 149 -1.27 -14.41 -23.65
C ASN A 149 0.07 -15.09 -23.98
N LYS A 150 0.00 -16.33 -24.47
CA LYS A 150 1.16 -17.17 -24.80
C LYS A 150 2.01 -16.62 -25.95
N ASN A 151 1.45 -15.74 -26.77
CA ASN A 151 2.13 -15.17 -27.94
C ASN A 151 2.87 -13.87 -27.61
N LEU A 152 2.75 -13.38 -26.38
CA LEU A 152 3.36 -12.13 -25.93
C LEU A 152 4.34 -12.38 -24.79
N PRO A 153 5.47 -11.66 -24.75
CA PRO A 153 6.35 -11.69 -23.59
C PRO A 153 5.66 -11.06 -22.36
N PRO A 154 6.17 -11.30 -21.13
CA PRO A 154 5.60 -10.76 -19.89
C PRO A 154 5.41 -9.23 -19.90
N GLU A 155 6.33 -8.50 -20.51
CA GLU A 155 6.32 -7.03 -20.63
C GLU A 155 5.28 -6.47 -21.62
N GLU A 156 4.66 -7.33 -22.43
CA GLU A 156 3.64 -6.94 -23.42
C GLU A 156 2.24 -7.48 -23.10
N GLN A 157 2.05 -8.08 -21.93
CA GLN A 157 0.74 -8.52 -21.47
C GLN A 157 -0.24 -7.33 -21.25
N LEU A 158 -1.54 -7.63 -21.14
CA LEU A 158 -2.57 -6.61 -20.85
C LEU A 158 -2.23 -5.87 -19.55
N VAL A 159 -1.91 -6.62 -18.51
CA VAL A 159 -1.38 -6.12 -17.23
C VAL A 159 0.04 -6.61 -17.07
N ILE A 160 0.95 -5.74 -16.66
CA ILE A 160 2.36 -6.12 -16.40
C ILE A 160 2.75 -5.75 -14.97
N CYS A 161 3.83 -6.35 -14.45
CA CYS A 161 4.37 -6.07 -13.11
C CYS A 161 5.64 -5.21 -13.13
N ASN A 162 6.10 -4.77 -14.31
CA ASN A 162 7.30 -3.94 -14.43
C ASN A 162 7.08 -2.58 -13.73
N PRO A 163 7.93 -2.19 -12.77
CA PRO A 163 7.90 -0.88 -12.16
C PRO A 163 8.51 0.18 -13.06
N ASP A 164 8.01 1.41 -12.90
CA ASP A 164 8.77 2.59 -13.27
C ASP A 164 9.57 3.04 -12.03
N ILE A 165 10.85 3.32 -12.21
CA ILE A 165 11.78 3.70 -11.13
C ILE A 165 12.26 5.12 -11.36
N HIS A 166 12.10 5.96 -10.35
CA HIS A 166 12.60 7.34 -10.32
C HIS A 166 13.50 7.53 -9.11
N SER A 167 14.49 8.41 -9.23
CA SER A 167 15.38 8.76 -8.11
C SER A 167 15.47 10.27 -7.99
N MET A 168 15.62 10.74 -6.75
CA MET A 168 15.81 12.14 -6.43
C MET A 168 16.82 12.26 -5.30
N GLU A 169 17.57 13.35 -5.30
CA GLU A 169 18.44 13.73 -4.19
C GLU A 169 17.62 14.43 -3.10
N ILE A 170 17.88 14.10 -1.85
CA ILE A 170 17.27 14.69 -0.66
C ILE A 170 18.20 15.85 -0.26
N THR A 171 17.82 17.04 -0.70
CA THR A 171 18.48 18.31 -0.38
C THR A 171 17.71 19.05 0.72
N ASP A 172 18.27 20.12 1.25
CA ASP A 172 17.65 20.83 2.40
C ASP A 172 16.31 21.50 2.07
N ASP A 173 16.02 21.68 0.79
CA ASP A 173 14.74 22.17 0.31
C ASP A 173 13.67 21.07 0.17
N VAL A 174 14.00 19.79 0.38
CA VAL A 174 13.06 18.66 0.32
C VAL A 174 12.49 18.40 1.71
N GLU A 175 11.23 18.77 1.92
CA GLU A 175 10.59 18.87 3.23
C GLU A 175 10.01 17.54 3.71
N PHE A 176 9.24 16.88 2.85
CA PHE A 176 8.58 15.62 3.16
C PHE A 176 8.21 14.83 1.91
N LEU A 177 7.86 13.56 2.10
CA LEU A 177 7.35 12.65 1.09
C LEU A 177 5.96 12.15 1.47
N VAL A 178 5.05 12.12 0.50
CA VAL A 178 3.71 11.52 0.62
C VAL A 178 3.59 10.36 -0.35
N ILE A 179 3.29 9.19 0.19
CA ILE A 179 2.91 8.01 -0.59
C ILE A 179 1.45 7.71 -0.27
N ALA A 180 0.58 7.66 -1.28
CA ALA A 180 -0.81 7.29 -1.07
C ALA A 180 -1.34 6.43 -2.22
N ASN A 181 -2.47 5.76 -1.96
CA ASN A 181 -3.17 5.01 -2.99
C ASN A 181 -4.16 5.90 -3.75
N CYS A 182 -4.77 5.34 -4.79
CA CYS A 182 -5.73 6.05 -5.64
C CYS A 182 -6.90 6.67 -4.86
N GLY A 183 -7.26 6.15 -3.69
CA GLY A 183 -8.30 6.72 -2.83
C GLY A 183 -8.05 8.18 -2.44
N VAL A 184 -6.79 8.63 -2.36
CA VAL A 184 -6.43 10.04 -2.14
C VAL A 184 -6.32 10.79 -3.47
N TRP A 185 -5.54 10.24 -4.41
CA TRP A 185 -5.19 10.92 -5.67
C TRP A 185 -6.34 11.08 -6.66
N LEU A 186 -7.47 10.41 -6.44
CA LEU A 186 -8.67 10.62 -7.23
C LEU A 186 -9.38 11.96 -6.89
N TYR A 187 -9.21 12.45 -5.66
CA TYR A 187 -9.91 13.63 -5.14
C TYR A 187 -8.99 14.82 -4.92
N MET A 188 -7.70 14.58 -4.65
CA MET A 188 -6.73 15.64 -4.43
C MET A 188 -5.61 15.59 -5.47
N THR A 189 -5.24 16.74 -6.00
CA THR A 189 -4.06 16.88 -6.86
C THR A 189 -2.78 16.71 -6.04
N SER A 190 -1.66 16.40 -6.70
CA SER A 190 -0.37 16.30 -6.01
C SER A 190 -0.04 17.57 -5.23
N GLN A 191 -0.28 18.74 -5.84
CA GLN A 191 -0.09 20.04 -5.18
C GLN A 191 -1.07 20.25 -4.03
N GLY A 192 -2.36 19.93 -4.21
CA GLY A 192 -3.35 20.10 -3.15
C GLY A 192 -3.07 19.24 -1.91
N VAL A 193 -2.45 18.06 -2.06
CA VAL A 193 -1.98 17.27 -0.91
C VAL A 193 -0.77 17.92 -0.23
N VAL A 194 0.18 18.45 -1.00
CA VAL A 194 1.35 19.17 -0.46
C VAL A 194 0.91 20.42 0.30
N ASP A 195 0.05 21.25 -0.30
CA ASP A 195 -0.52 22.45 0.31
C ASP A 195 -1.26 22.11 1.61
N PHE A 196 -2.05 21.03 1.61
CA PHE A 196 -2.75 20.57 2.80
C PHE A 196 -1.78 20.16 3.92
N VAL A 197 -0.73 19.40 3.62
CA VAL A 197 0.26 19.01 4.63
C VAL A 197 0.98 20.24 5.18
N HIS A 198 1.34 21.19 4.31
CA HIS A 198 1.93 22.47 4.71
C HIS A 198 1.03 23.29 5.62
N GLU A 199 -0.26 23.39 5.31
CA GLU A 199 -1.24 24.07 6.16
C GLU A 199 -1.30 23.43 7.56
N GLN A 200 -1.30 22.09 7.64
CA GLN A 200 -1.32 21.40 8.93
C GLN A 200 -0.03 21.63 9.72
N LEU A 201 1.14 21.52 9.09
CA LEU A 201 2.43 21.78 9.74
C LEU A 201 2.53 23.25 10.19
N GLY A 202 2.10 24.20 9.36
CA GLY A 202 2.07 25.63 9.67
C GLY A 202 1.10 26.00 10.79
N SER A 203 0.06 25.20 11.02
CA SER A 203 -0.86 25.36 12.17
C SER A 203 -0.26 24.90 13.51
N GLY A 204 0.96 24.35 13.49
CA GLY A 204 1.67 23.84 14.68
C GLY A 204 1.41 22.37 14.97
N GLU A 205 0.75 21.62 14.07
CA GLU A 205 0.59 20.18 14.22
C GLU A 205 1.92 19.47 13.99
N THR A 206 2.40 18.75 15.00
CA THR A 206 3.68 18.01 14.94
C THR A 206 3.49 16.51 14.76
N ASP A 207 2.29 15.98 15.04
CA ASP A 207 2.01 14.56 14.88
C ASP A 207 1.59 14.22 13.45
N LEU A 208 2.52 13.66 12.67
CA LEU A 208 2.30 13.23 11.29
C LEU A 208 1.12 12.26 11.15
N ARG A 209 0.79 11.48 12.19
CA ARG A 209 -0.35 10.55 12.18
C ARG A 209 -1.67 11.32 12.15
N VAL A 210 -1.75 12.42 12.90
CA VAL A 210 -2.93 13.30 12.92
C VAL A 210 -3.10 13.96 11.55
N ILE A 211 -2.01 14.43 10.95
CA ILE A 211 -2.02 14.99 9.59
C ILE A 211 -2.54 13.95 8.58
N CYS A 212 -2.01 12.72 8.61
CA CYS A 212 -2.49 11.62 7.75
C CYS A 212 -3.97 11.29 7.99
N GLN A 213 -4.42 11.27 9.25
CA GLN A 213 -5.81 11.00 9.58
C GLN A 213 -6.73 12.10 9.04
N ARG A 214 -6.35 13.37 9.16
CA ARG A 214 -7.10 14.51 8.61
C ARG A 214 -7.12 14.46 7.07
N LEU A 215 -6.00 14.12 6.44
CA LEU A 215 -5.91 13.93 4.98
C LEU A 215 -6.88 12.83 4.50
N VAL A 216 -6.88 11.66 5.15
CA VAL A 216 -7.78 10.55 4.81
C VAL A 216 -9.24 10.93 5.04
N ARG A 217 -9.56 11.60 6.16
CA ARG A 217 -10.93 12.09 6.44
C ARG A 217 -11.43 13.10 5.39
N ARG A 218 -10.53 13.92 4.84
CA ARG A 218 -10.86 14.91 3.80
C ARG A 218 -11.35 14.27 2.50
N VAL A 219 -10.93 13.03 2.21
CA VAL A 219 -11.31 12.26 1.00
C VAL A 219 -12.32 11.13 1.27
N GLN A 220 -12.47 10.70 2.52
CA GLN A 220 -13.38 9.63 2.94
C GLN A 220 -14.88 9.79 2.63
N PRO A 221 -15.50 10.99 2.53
CA PRO A 221 -16.90 11.04 2.10
C PRO A 221 -17.12 10.46 0.68
N ALA A 222 -16.05 10.17 -0.07
CA ALA A 222 -16.12 9.67 -1.43
C ALA A 222 -15.61 8.23 -1.66
N ARG A 223 -14.68 7.69 -0.83
CA ARG A 223 -14.27 6.26 -0.86
C ARG A 223 -13.81 5.69 0.49
N PRO A 224 -14.12 4.40 0.79
CA PRO A 224 -13.79 3.77 2.08
C PRO A 224 -12.33 3.29 2.22
N ASP A 225 -11.54 3.20 1.15
CA ASP A 225 -10.23 2.53 1.13
C ASP A 225 -9.03 3.48 0.88
N ALA A 226 -9.08 4.73 1.36
CA ALA A 226 -7.95 5.65 1.25
C ALA A 226 -6.83 5.32 2.26
N THR A 227 -5.59 5.22 1.79
CA THR A 227 -4.39 4.99 2.61
C THR A 227 -3.30 5.99 2.19
N ALA A 228 -2.66 6.62 3.18
CA ALA A 228 -1.57 7.56 3.00
C ALA A 228 -0.45 7.31 4.02
N MET A 229 0.78 7.59 3.61
CA MET A 229 1.99 7.58 4.41
C MET A 229 2.72 8.90 4.19
N LEU A 230 3.03 9.59 5.29
CA LEU A 230 3.78 10.83 5.31
C LEU A 230 5.13 10.58 5.97
N ILE A 231 6.21 10.96 5.30
CA ILE A 231 7.58 10.87 5.79
C ILE A 231 8.14 12.28 5.78
N GLN A 232 8.41 12.85 6.95
CA GLN A 232 9.07 14.15 7.07
C GLN A 232 10.59 13.95 7.15
N PHE A 233 11.34 14.71 6.37
CA PHE A 233 12.79 14.73 6.49
C PHE A 233 13.19 15.64 7.63
N LYS A 234 14.21 15.23 8.40
CA LYS A 234 14.80 16.08 9.44
C LYS A 234 15.91 16.86 8.79
N HIS A 235 15.73 18.16 8.67
CA HIS A 235 16.82 19.08 8.35
C HIS A 235 17.58 19.37 9.62
N ALA A 236 18.91 19.37 9.53
CA ALA A 236 19.70 20.02 10.57
C ALA A 236 19.24 21.49 10.63
N ALA A 237 19.11 22.04 11.84
CA ALA A 237 18.99 23.49 11.93
C ALA A 237 20.19 24.09 11.18
N PRO A 238 20.03 25.21 10.45
CA PRO A 238 21.19 25.90 9.93
C PRO A 238 22.07 26.25 11.12
N ASP A 239 23.17 25.51 11.27
CA ASP A 239 24.12 25.73 12.34
C ASP A 239 24.54 27.19 12.29
N ALA A 240 24.45 27.84 13.44
CA ALA A 240 25.03 29.14 13.66
C ALA A 240 26.49 29.08 13.18
N ALA A 241 26.87 30.04 12.35
CA ALA A 241 28.20 30.14 11.77
C ALA A 241 29.28 30.14 12.86
N GLU A 242 30.02 29.03 12.98
CA GLU A 242 31.34 28.93 13.61
C GLU A 242 32.11 27.89 12.78
N GLY A 243 33.30 28.12 12.22
CA GLY A 243 34.39 28.97 12.69
C GLY A 243 35.51 28.09 13.22
N SER A 244 36.58 27.94 12.42
CA SER A 244 37.92 27.39 12.72
C SER A 244 38.11 25.88 12.99
N GLU A 245 39.06 25.34 12.22
CA GLU A 245 39.87 24.15 12.47
C GLU A 245 40.67 24.29 13.79
N ASP A 246 40.79 23.23 14.60
CA ASP A 246 42.09 22.63 14.92
C ASP A 246 41.96 21.34 15.76
N SER A 247 43.00 20.51 15.63
CA SER A 247 43.27 19.22 16.29
C SER A 247 43.29 19.26 17.82
N ASP A 248 42.90 18.15 18.47
CA ASP A 248 43.76 17.46 19.45
C ASP A 248 43.14 16.15 19.98
N ASP A 249 43.93 15.09 19.91
CA ASP A 249 43.72 13.81 20.59
C ASP A 249 43.93 13.97 22.10
N GLN A 250 42.92 13.69 22.95
CA GLN A 250 43.16 13.28 24.34
C GLN A 250 42.20 12.20 24.83
N GLU A 251 42.82 11.11 25.30
CA GLU A 251 42.26 10.02 26.09
C GLU A 251 41.51 10.53 27.33
N ILE A 252 40.33 9.97 27.61
CA ILE A 252 39.66 10.10 28.92
C ILE A 252 39.47 8.70 29.51
N LYS A 253 40.02 8.54 30.72
CA LYS A 253 39.88 7.41 31.63
C LYS A 253 38.42 7.24 32.09
N SER A 254 38.11 5.97 32.35
CA SER A 254 36.93 5.44 33.03
C SER A 254 36.52 6.18 34.30
N ASP A 255 35.22 6.42 34.46
CA ASP A 255 34.52 6.12 35.71
C ASP A 255 33.03 5.82 35.50
N ALA A 256 32.46 5.07 36.44
CA ALA A 256 31.24 4.29 36.35
C ALA A 256 29.92 5.06 36.57
N GLY A 257 28.84 4.48 36.03
CA GLY A 257 27.48 4.55 36.58
C GLY A 257 26.44 5.31 35.75
N ASP A 258 25.56 4.59 35.03
CA ASP A 258 24.10 4.67 35.19
C ASP A 258 23.42 3.61 34.29
N GLU A 259 22.67 2.68 34.89
CA GLU A 259 21.89 1.65 34.19
C GLU A 259 20.54 2.24 33.75
N GLY A 260 20.40 2.54 32.46
CA GLY A 260 19.13 2.94 31.84
C GLY A 260 18.25 1.74 31.46
N GLN A 261 17.15 1.58 32.20
CA GLN A 261 16.07 0.58 32.08
C GLN A 261 15.62 0.22 30.64
N GLN A 262 15.58 -1.08 30.31
CA GLN A 262 14.81 -1.60 29.18
C GLN A 262 13.29 -1.50 29.45
N PRO A 263 12.44 -1.19 28.45
CA PRO A 263 10.99 -1.16 28.65
C PRO A 263 10.44 -2.58 28.89
N SER A 264 9.84 -2.79 30.07
CA SER A 264 9.17 -4.04 30.43
C SER A 264 7.88 -4.25 29.62
N ALA A 265 7.61 -5.51 29.27
CA ALA A 265 6.40 -5.92 28.56
C ALA A 265 5.11 -5.47 29.30
N PRO A 266 4.02 -5.17 28.56
CA PRO A 266 2.77 -4.70 29.17
C PRO A 266 2.14 -5.75 30.08
N ASP A 267 1.61 -5.30 31.22
CA ASP A 267 0.98 -6.16 32.22
C ASP A 267 -0.18 -6.98 31.65
N ARG A 268 -0.32 -8.21 32.18
CA ARG A 268 -1.33 -9.18 31.74
C ARG A 268 -2.76 -8.64 31.77
N GLU A 269 -3.05 -7.71 32.68
CA GLU A 269 -4.36 -7.10 32.79
C GLU A 269 -4.67 -6.16 31.61
N THR A 270 -3.67 -5.39 31.16
CA THR A 270 -3.77 -4.50 30.00
C THR A 270 -3.98 -5.30 28.70
N VAL A 271 -3.29 -6.45 28.57
CA VAL A 271 -3.46 -7.36 27.43
C VAL A 271 -4.85 -8.02 27.44
N SER A 272 -5.36 -8.41 28.61
CA SER A 272 -6.71 -8.98 28.75
C SER A 272 -7.80 -7.97 28.38
N ARG A 273 -7.70 -6.71 28.82
CA ARG A 273 -8.67 -5.65 28.46
C ARG A 273 -8.67 -5.37 26.96
N ALA A 274 -7.50 -5.35 26.31
CA ALA A 274 -7.40 -5.19 24.86
C ALA A 274 -8.04 -6.36 24.10
N LEU A 275 -7.87 -7.60 24.58
CA LEU A 275 -8.48 -8.78 23.96
C LEU A 275 -10.00 -8.84 24.15
N GLU A 276 -10.52 -8.39 25.29
CA GLU A 276 -11.96 -8.29 25.53
C GLU A 276 -12.61 -7.23 24.64
N PHE A 277 -11.94 -6.09 24.44
CA PHE A 277 -12.40 -5.04 23.53
C PHE A 277 -12.46 -5.51 22.07
N VAL A 278 -11.45 -6.27 21.61
CA VAL A 278 -11.46 -6.85 20.26
C VAL A 278 -12.58 -7.89 20.11
N ARG A 279 -12.84 -8.69 21.15
CA ARG A 279 -13.92 -9.69 21.14
C ARG A 279 -15.32 -9.05 21.16
N SER A 280 -15.52 -7.92 21.85
CA SER A 280 -16.80 -7.21 21.85
C SER A 280 -17.11 -6.64 20.46
N LYS A 281 -16.12 -6.03 19.79
CA LYS A 281 -16.27 -5.51 18.42
C LYS A 281 -16.56 -6.59 17.38
N GLN A 282 -15.98 -7.78 17.53
CA GLN A 282 -16.30 -8.91 16.65
C GLN A 282 -17.71 -9.49 16.87
N ARG A 283 -18.28 -9.36 18.07
CA ARG A 283 -19.65 -9.79 18.38
C ARG A 283 -20.69 -8.81 17.84
N GLU A 284 -20.44 -7.50 17.93
CA GLU A 284 -21.27 -6.46 17.30
C GLU A 284 -21.39 -6.70 15.78
N HIS A 285 -20.26 -6.97 15.11
CA HIS A 285 -20.23 -7.19 13.66
C HIS A 285 -20.88 -8.52 13.21
N LYS A 286 -20.97 -9.51 14.11
CA LYS A 286 -21.74 -10.74 13.84
C LYS A 286 -23.23 -10.59 14.13
N GLY A 287 -23.62 -9.76 15.11
CA GLY A 287 -25.02 -9.47 15.43
C GLY A 287 -25.75 -8.73 14.31
N GLU A 288 -25.07 -7.77 13.65
CA GLU A 288 -25.63 -7.02 12.52
C GLU A 288 -25.87 -7.89 11.28
N ASN A 289 -25.07 -8.95 11.08
CA ASN A 289 -25.24 -9.86 9.95
C ASN A 289 -26.37 -10.89 10.15
N LEU A 290 -26.79 -11.19 11.38
CA LEU A 290 -27.92 -12.09 11.64
C LEU A 290 -29.28 -11.37 11.63
N SER A 291 -29.35 -10.09 12.00
CA SER A 291 -30.60 -9.33 11.93
C SER A 291 -31.01 -9.00 10.49
N GLY A 292 -30.06 -8.78 9.59
CA GLY A 292 -30.31 -8.53 8.16
C GLY A 292 -30.80 -9.75 7.38
N ALA A 293 -30.39 -10.96 7.75
CA ALA A 293 -30.77 -12.19 7.05
C ALA A 293 -32.21 -12.65 7.34
N THR A 294 -32.80 -12.23 8.46
CA THR A 294 -34.14 -12.67 8.88
C THR A 294 -35.26 -11.84 8.24
N ALA A 295 -34.97 -10.62 7.76
CA ALA A 295 -35.96 -9.72 7.15
C ALA A 295 -36.26 -10.02 5.67
N GLN A 296 -35.41 -10.78 4.97
CA GLN A 296 -35.60 -11.08 3.53
C GLN A 296 -36.33 -12.39 3.22
N SER A 297 -36.57 -13.29 4.20
CA SER A 297 -37.25 -14.57 3.93
C SER A 297 -38.78 -14.52 4.06
N SER A 298 -39.35 -13.43 4.58
CA SER A 298 -40.81 -13.32 4.82
C SER A 298 -41.61 -12.69 3.66
N SER A 299 -40.97 -12.13 2.63
CA SER A 299 -41.66 -11.43 1.53
C SER A 299 -41.91 -12.25 0.26
N LEU A 300 -41.48 -13.52 0.20
CA LEU A 300 -41.52 -14.35 -1.02
C LEU A 300 -42.57 -15.48 -1.04
N ARG A 301 -43.58 -15.44 -0.16
CA ARG A 301 -44.77 -16.31 -0.24
C ARG A 301 -46.05 -15.50 -0.39
N ARG A 302 -46.36 -15.04 -1.60
CA ARG A 302 -47.72 -14.78 -2.12
C ARG A 302 -47.64 -14.28 -3.55
N ARG A 303 -47.89 -15.17 -4.52
CA ARG A 303 -48.63 -14.95 -5.79
C ARG A 303 -48.31 -16.07 -6.78
N MET A 304 -49.25 -17.00 -6.92
CA MET A 304 -49.48 -17.78 -8.14
C MET A 304 -51.00 -17.76 -8.35
N PRO A 305 -51.51 -17.35 -9.51
CA PRO A 305 -52.86 -17.69 -9.92
C PRO A 305 -52.84 -18.76 -11.02
N SER A 306 -53.84 -19.63 -10.92
CA SER A 306 -54.39 -20.51 -11.96
C SER A 306 -54.95 -19.73 -13.15
#